data_AF-A0A2W6T8C6-F1
#
_entry.id   AF-A0A2W6T8C6-F1
#
_cell.length_a   1.000
_cell.length_b   1.000
_cell.length_c   1.000
_cell.angle_alpha   90.00
_cell.angle_beta   90.00
_cell.angle_gamma   90.00
#
_symmetry.space_group_name_H-M   'P 1'
#
loop_
_entity.id
_entity.type
_entity.pdbx_description
1 polymer ?
#
loop_
_entity_poly.entity_id
_entity_poly.type
_entity_poly.pdbx_seq_one_letter_code
_entity_poly.pdbx_strand_id
1 'polypeptide(L)'
;MNLLKILKKSVIDSQLYVSLMGTLFAVFFMEEQNTFRLPSVVLIFITYFSGYLYTKYQHTKYFFKILMLNGVAGIICAFLIYHNHNEIRLVKWFVIVVLGLLYNSFFLDVYIRKIPLLKVFYVGLVWALVNCWLTLPEFNFPI
;
A
#
# COMPACT_ATOMS: atom_id res chain seq x y z
N MET A 1 -0.09 32.96 5.64
CA MET A 1 0.25 31.57 5.25
C MET A 1 -0.16 31.39 3.79
N ASN A 2 0.77 31.07 2.89
CA ASN A 2 0.56 31.15 1.44
C ASN A 2 -0.51 30.13 0.98
N LEU A 3 -1.54 30.55 0.23
CA LEU A 3 -2.68 29.71 -0.21
C LEU A 3 -2.19 28.44 -0.93
N LEU A 4 -1.14 28.58 -1.75
CA LEU A 4 -0.43 27.49 -2.42
C LEU A 4 0.08 26.40 -1.47
N LYS A 5 0.58 26.78 -0.29
CA LYS A 5 1.06 25.82 0.72
C LYS A 5 -0.09 25.05 1.36
N ILE A 6 -1.23 25.69 1.56
CA ILE A 6 -2.44 25.05 2.11
C ILE A 6 -3.01 24.07 1.07
N LEU A 7 -3.15 24.51 -0.18
CA LEU A 7 -3.58 23.67 -1.30
C LEU A 7 -2.69 22.44 -1.49
N LYS A 8 -1.37 22.62 -1.53
CA LYS A 8 -0.42 21.49 -1.61
C LYS A 8 -0.63 20.51 -0.46
N LYS A 9 -0.76 21.01 0.77
CA LYS A 9 -0.89 20.16 1.96
C LYS A 9 -2.24 19.43 2.04
N SER A 10 -3.31 20.06 1.57
CA SER A 10 -4.67 19.51 1.62
C SER A 10 -4.99 18.59 0.46
N VAL A 11 -4.38 18.82 -0.71
CA VAL A 11 -4.66 18.06 -1.94
C VAL A 11 -3.54 17.07 -2.24
N ILE A 12 -2.30 17.54 -2.42
CA ILE A 12 -1.18 16.72 -2.91
C ILE A 12 -0.60 15.86 -1.79
N ASP A 13 -0.41 16.41 -0.59
CA ASP A 13 0.10 15.66 0.58
C ASP A 13 -1.02 14.87 1.29
N SER A 14 -2.22 14.85 0.70
CA SER A 14 -3.33 14.06 1.20
C SER A 14 -3.08 12.58 0.99
N GLN A 15 -3.37 11.77 2.01
CA GLN A 15 -3.22 10.33 1.90
C GLN A 15 -4.18 9.76 0.85
N LEU A 16 -5.33 10.41 0.63
CA LEU A 16 -6.23 10.07 -0.46
C LEU A 16 -5.56 10.22 -1.83
N TYR A 17 -4.93 11.36 -2.08
CA TYR A 17 -4.28 11.62 -3.37
C TYR A 17 -3.16 10.63 -3.65
N VAL A 18 -2.26 10.40 -2.69
CA VAL A 18 -1.15 9.46 -2.89
C VAL A 18 -1.66 8.02 -3.09
N SER A 19 -2.72 7.62 -2.38
CA SER A 19 -3.33 6.29 -2.55
C SER A 19 -4.01 6.15 -3.90
N LEU A 20 -4.69 7.20 -4.39
CA LEU A 20 -5.26 7.23 -5.73
C LEU A 20 -4.17 7.11 -6.79
N MET A 21 -3.08 7.86 -6.67
CA MET A 21 -1.96 7.78 -7.62
C MET A 21 -1.31 6.39 -7.65
N GLY A 22 -1.08 5.78 -6.48
CA GLY A 22 -0.58 4.41 -6.40
C GLY A 22 -1.56 3.41 -7.03
N THR A 23 -2.86 3.59 -6.81
CA THR A 23 -3.90 2.73 -7.40
C THR A 23 -3.99 2.88 -8.91
N LEU A 24 -3.95 4.12 -9.44
CA LEU A 24 -3.94 4.37 -10.87
C LEU A 24 -2.70 3.78 -11.55
N PHE A 25 -1.56 3.80 -10.85
CA PHE A 25 -0.36 3.14 -11.34
C PHE A 25 -0.49 1.62 -11.38
N ALA A 26 -1.16 1.01 -10.40
CA ALA A 26 -1.53 -0.39 -10.46
C ALA A 26 -2.47 -0.69 -11.62
N VAL A 27 -3.51 0.14 -11.81
CA VAL A 27 -4.46 0.02 -12.91
C VAL A 27 -3.74 0.04 -14.25
N PHE A 28 -2.77 0.95 -14.43
CA PHE A 28 -1.94 0.99 -15.63
C PHE A 28 -1.25 -0.35 -15.91
N PHE A 29 -0.61 -0.98 -14.92
CA PHE A 29 0.00 -2.31 -15.10
C PHE A 29 -1.04 -3.42 -15.34
N MET A 30 -2.20 -3.32 -14.69
CA MET A 30 -3.27 -4.30 -14.88
C MET A 30 -3.85 -4.25 -16.29
N GLU A 31 -4.02 -3.05 -16.86
CA GLU A 31 -4.43 -2.86 -18.26
C GLU A 31 -3.36 -3.39 -19.22
N GLU A 32 -2.09 -3.05 -19.00
CA GLU A 32 -0.98 -3.55 -19.83
C GLU A 32 -0.91 -5.09 -19.84
N GLN A 33 -1.22 -5.73 -18.70
CA GLN A 33 -1.22 -7.18 -18.55
C GLN A 33 -2.58 -7.83 -18.87
N ASN A 34 -3.60 -7.07 -19.27
CA ASN A 34 -4.99 -7.54 -19.45
C ASN A 34 -5.55 -8.30 -18.22
N THR A 35 -5.18 -7.88 -17.01
CA THR A 35 -5.61 -8.48 -15.74
C THR A 35 -6.60 -7.61 -14.96
N PHE A 36 -7.11 -6.53 -15.57
CA PHE A 36 -8.01 -5.56 -14.92
C PHE A 36 -9.21 -6.24 -14.24
N ARG A 37 -9.40 -5.94 -12.95
CA ARG A 37 -10.56 -6.39 -12.16
C ARG A 37 -10.87 -5.36 -11.08
N LEU A 38 -12.10 -4.85 -11.07
CA LEU A 38 -12.55 -3.84 -10.11
C LEU A 38 -12.31 -4.22 -8.63
N PRO A 39 -12.55 -5.47 -8.17
CA PRO A 39 -12.24 -5.87 -6.80
C PRO A 39 -10.75 -5.71 -6.44
N SER A 40 -9.85 -5.94 -7.40
CA SER A 40 -8.41 -5.76 -7.19
C SER A 40 -8.05 -4.28 -7.07
N VAL A 41 -8.69 -3.41 -7.86
CA VAL A 41 -8.49 -1.95 -7.79
C VAL A 41 -8.89 -1.43 -6.41
N VAL A 42 -10.06 -1.85 -5.92
CA VAL A 42 -10.54 -1.49 -4.57
C VAL A 42 -9.61 -2.02 -3.49
N LEU A 43 -9.16 -3.27 -3.61
CA LEU A 43 -8.19 -3.88 -2.69
C LEU A 43 -6.89 -3.07 -2.61
N ILE A 44 -6.33 -2.69 -3.76
CA ILE A 44 -5.08 -1.92 -3.85
C ILE A 44 -5.27 -0.53 -3.25
N PHE A 45 -6.38 0.13 -3.55
CA PHE A 45 -6.71 1.43 -2.95
C PHE A 45 -6.77 1.38 -1.43
N ILE A 46 -7.52 0.42 -0.86
CA ILE A 46 -7.63 0.26 0.60
C ILE A 46 -6.26 -0.06 1.21
N THR A 47 -5.46 -0.90 0.55
CA THR A 47 -4.11 -1.27 1.01
C THR A 47 -3.19 -0.05 1.07
N TYR A 48 -3.14 0.76 0.01
CA TYR A 48 -2.37 2.01 0.00
C TYR A 48 -2.89 2.99 1.05
N PHE A 49 -4.19 3.25 1.07
CA PHE A 49 -4.80 4.22 1.96
C PHE A 49 -4.54 3.88 3.43
N SER A 50 -4.70 2.62 3.80
CA SER A 50 -4.43 2.13 5.16
C SER A 50 -2.96 2.27 5.54
N GLY A 51 -2.03 1.92 4.64
CA GLY A 51 -0.58 2.08 4.87
C GLY A 51 -0.15 3.55 5.02
N TYR A 52 -0.73 4.44 4.21
CA TYR A 52 -0.47 5.87 4.28
C TYR A 52 -1.02 6.50 5.55
N LEU A 53 -2.25 6.15 5.96
CA LEU A 53 -2.77 6.55 7.26
C LEU A 53 -1.92 6.02 8.41
N TYR A 54 -1.50 4.75 8.37
CA TYR A 54 -0.63 4.15 9.38
C TYR A 54 0.63 4.98 9.60
N THR A 55 1.39 5.20 8.53
CA THR A 55 2.70 5.88 8.59
C THR A 55 2.57 7.34 9.01
N LYS A 56 1.52 8.04 8.57
CA LYS A 56 1.28 9.45 8.93
C LYS A 56 0.96 9.65 10.41
N TYR A 57 0.18 8.75 11.01
CA TYR A 57 -0.31 8.90 12.37
C TYR A 57 0.45 8.09 13.42
N GLN A 58 1.50 7.37 13.03
CA GLN A 58 2.21 6.41 13.89
C GLN A 58 2.76 7.01 15.19
N HIS A 59 3.29 8.24 15.14
CA HIS A 59 3.87 8.92 16.31
C HIS A 59 2.92 9.98 16.89
N THR A 60 1.62 9.79 16.72
CA THR A 60 0.60 10.72 17.20
C THR A 60 -0.34 10.06 18.21
N LYS A 61 -1.03 10.87 19.02
CA LYS A 61 -2.08 10.38 19.95
C LYS A 61 -3.23 9.63 19.26
N TYR A 62 -3.38 9.76 17.94
CA TYR A 62 -4.41 9.09 17.16
C TYR A 62 -3.98 7.71 16.65
N PHE A 63 -2.75 7.29 16.90
CA PHE A 63 -2.19 6.04 16.38
C PHE A 63 -3.10 4.83 16.65
N PHE A 64 -3.56 4.65 17.89
CA PHE A 64 -4.38 3.49 18.26
C PHE A 64 -5.72 3.45 17.51
N LYS A 65 -6.34 4.62 17.27
CA LYS A 65 -7.57 4.72 16.46
C LYS A 65 -7.33 4.33 15.00
N ILE A 66 -6.20 4.77 14.44
CA ILE A 66 -5.80 4.41 13.06
C ILE A 66 -5.41 2.93 12.97
N LEU A 67 -4.79 2.37 14.00
CA LEU A 67 -4.46 0.95 14.05
C LEU A 67 -5.73 0.09 14.06
N MET A 68 -6.75 0.47 14.84
CA MET A 68 -8.06 -0.18 14.80
C MET A 68 -8.73 -0.05 13.43
N LEU A 69 -8.72 1.15 12.83
CA LEU A 69 -9.25 1.38 11.48
C LEU A 69 -8.57 0.49 10.44
N ASN A 70 -7.23 0.38 10.51
CA ASN A 70 -6.45 -0.48 9.62
C ASN A 70 -6.69 -1.97 9.88
N GLY A 71 -6.96 -2.37 11.12
CA GLY A 71 -7.38 -3.73 11.45
C GLY A 71 -8.71 -4.08 10.77
N VAL A 72 -9.71 -3.19 10.87
CA VAL A 72 -11.00 -3.35 10.19
C VAL A 72 -10.82 -3.36 8.67
N ALA A 73 -10.03 -2.43 8.12
CA ALA A 73 -9.72 -2.40 6.69
C ALA A 73 -9.03 -3.68 6.21
N GLY A 74 -8.11 -4.24 7.02
CA GLY A 74 -7.45 -5.50 6.76
C GLY A 74 -8.43 -6.68 6.69
N ILE A 75 -9.43 -6.73 7.59
CA ILE A 75 -10.50 -7.73 7.54
C ILE A 75 -11.32 -7.59 6.25
N ILE A 76 -11.68 -6.35 5.86
CA ILE A 76 -12.41 -6.08 4.62
C ILE A 76 -11.58 -6.53 3.40
N CYS A 77 -10.27 -6.24 3.37
CA CYS A 77 -9.37 -6.70 2.31
C CYS A 77 -9.29 -8.23 2.24
N ALA A 78 -9.16 -8.91 3.38
CA ALA A 78 -9.13 -10.36 3.44
C ALA A 78 -10.43 -10.98 2.91
N PHE A 79 -11.58 -10.40 3.28
CA PHE A 79 -12.89 -10.82 2.78
C PHE A 79 -13.04 -10.60 1.27
N LEU A 80 -12.60 -9.43 0.76
CA LEU A 80 -12.60 -9.13 -0.67
C LEU A 80 -11.78 -10.15 -1.46
N ILE A 81 -10.60 -10.51 -0.96
CA ILE A 81 -9.73 -11.52 -1.59
C ILE A 81 -10.39 -12.90 -1.55
N TYR A 82 -10.90 -13.32 -0.39
CA TYR A 82 -11.50 -14.64 -0.22
C TYR A 82 -12.72 -14.87 -1.13
N HIS A 83 -13.52 -13.83 -1.42
CA HIS A 83 -14.70 -13.96 -2.29
C HIS A 83 -14.46 -13.71 -3.77
N ASN A 84 -13.43 -12.94 -4.15
CA ASN A 84 -13.25 -12.51 -5.55
C ASN A 84 -11.95 -13.05 -6.19
N HIS A 85 -11.08 -13.68 -5.40
CA HIS A 85 -9.74 -14.08 -5.82
C HIS A 85 -9.36 -15.44 -5.25
N ASN A 86 -8.06 -15.75 -5.29
CA ASN A 86 -7.47 -17.03 -4.88
C ASN A 86 -6.74 -16.90 -3.54
N GLU A 87 -6.60 -18.01 -2.81
CA GLU A 87 -5.88 -18.11 -1.53
C GLU A 87 -4.43 -17.63 -1.65
N ILE A 88 -3.78 -17.91 -2.78
CA ILE A 88 -2.42 -17.44 -3.07
C ILE A 88 -2.34 -15.91 -3.00
N ARG A 89 -3.37 -15.20 -3.45
CA ARG A 89 -3.41 -13.73 -3.41
C ARG A 89 -3.52 -13.21 -1.98
N LEU A 90 -4.18 -13.95 -1.10
CA LEU A 90 -4.25 -13.62 0.33
C LEU A 90 -2.86 -13.68 0.97
N VAL A 91 -2.07 -14.71 0.63
CA VAL A 91 -0.69 -14.85 1.10
C VAL A 91 0.19 -13.71 0.58
N LYS A 92 0.12 -13.40 -0.72
CA LYS A 92 0.85 -12.26 -1.32
C LYS A 92 0.51 -10.95 -0.61
N TRP A 93 -0.78 -10.68 -0.43
CA TRP A 93 -1.27 -9.49 0.26
C TRP A 93 -0.79 -9.45 1.72
N PHE A 94 -0.84 -10.56 2.44
CA PHE A 94 -0.37 -10.64 3.82
C PHE A 94 1.13 -10.32 3.93
N VAL A 95 1.96 -10.85 3.04
CA VAL A 95 3.40 -10.53 2.99
C VAL A 95 3.61 -9.03 2.77
N ILE A 96 2.86 -8.42 1.84
CA ILE A 96 2.91 -6.98 1.56
C ILE A 96 2.53 -6.17 2.80
N VAL A 97 1.47 -6.56 3.52
CA VAL A 97 1.02 -5.89 4.75
C VAL A 97 2.10 -5.97 5.83
N VAL A 98 2.69 -7.14 6.05
CA VAL A 98 3.79 -7.32 7.01
C VAL A 98 4.98 -6.43 6.66
N LEU A 99 5.41 -6.40 5.39
CA LEU A 99 6.47 -5.51 4.93
C LEU A 99 6.08 -4.02 5.10
N GLY A 100 4.83 -3.66 4.81
CA GLY A 100 4.32 -2.31 5.01
C GLY A 100 4.38 -1.85 6.48
N LEU A 101 3.98 -2.73 7.41
CA LEU A 101 4.06 -2.47 8.85
C LEU A 101 5.52 -2.35 9.34
N LEU A 102 6.41 -3.18 8.80
CA LEU A 102 7.83 -3.14 9.13
C LEU A 102 8.51 -1.84 8.68
N TYR A 103 8.02 -1.18 7.61
CA TYR A 103 8.63 0.03 7.02
C TYR A 103 8.99 1.12 8.04
N ASN A 104 8.18 1.29 9.07
CA ASN A 104 8.38 2.31 10.10
C ASN A 104 8.48 1.68 11.50
N SER A 105 8.83 0.40 11.58
CA SER A 105 9.20 -0.25 12.82
C SER A 105 10.53 0.32 13.34
N PHE A 106 10.75 0.25 14.66
CA PHE A 106 12.01 0.63 15.31
C PHE A 106 13.24 0.00 14.62
N PHE A 107 13.08 -1.22 14.08
CA PHE A 107 14.10 -1.92 13.32
C PHE A 107 14.55 -1.16 12.05
N LEU A 108 13.60 -0.69 11.23
CA LEU A 108 13.93 0.05 10.02
C LEU A 108 14.41 1.49 10.28
N ASP A 109 13.93 2.12 11.35
CA ASP A 109 14.33 3.48 11.73
C ASP A 109 15.79 3.54 12.22
N VAL A 110 16.24 2.52 12.95
CA VAL A 110 17.60 2.45 13.51
C VAL A 110 18.64 2.00 12.47
N TYR A 111 18.32 0.98 11.66
CA TYR A 111 19.31 0.32 10.79
C TYR A 111 19.21 0.68 9.31
N ILE A 112 18.01 0.89 8.77
CA ILE A 112 17.78 1.04 7.32
C ILE A 112 17.65 2.51 6.89
N ARG A 113 16.94 3.33 7.66
CA ARG A 113 16.65 4.73 7.28
C ARG A 113 17.83 5.68 7.31
N LYS A 114 18.95 5.30 7.95
CA LYS A 114 20.19 6.09 7.90
C LYS A 114 20.82 6.10 6.51
N ILE A 115 20.50 5.12 5.66
CA ILE A 115 21.00 5.02 4.30
C ILE A 115 19.86 5.42 3.34
N PRO A 116 19.92 6.61 2.70
CA PRO A 116 18.84 7.12 1.87
C PRO A 116 18.41 6.17 0.74
N LEU A 117 19.37 5.48 0.12
CA LEU A 117 19.11 4.53 -0.96
C LEU A 117 18.28 3.34 -0.49
N LEU A 118 18.61 2.76 0.66
CA LEU A 118 17.92 1.60 1.20
C LEU A 118 16.48 1.93 1.62
N LYS A 119 16.27 3.15 2.14
CA LYS A 119 14.92 3.67 2.43
C LYS A 119 14.06 3.77 1.17
N VAL A 120 14.59 4.40 0.11
CA VAL A 120 13.86 4.56 -1.17
C VAL A 120 13.62 3.20 -1.80
N PHE A 121 14.62 2.31 -1.79
CA PHE A 121 14.50 0.95 -2.28
C PHE A 121 13.39 0.18 -1.57
N TYR A 122 13.31 0.25 -0.24
CA TYR A 122 12.27 -0.45 0.52
C TYR A 122 10.86 0.03 0.13
N VAL A 123 10.66 1.35 0.03
CA VAL A 123 9.37 1.91 -0.40
C VAL A 123 9.04 1.44 -1.82
N GLY A 124 10.02 1.51 -2.72
CA GLY A 124 9.89 1.04 -4.10
C GLY A 124 9.57 -0.46 -4.19
N LEU A 125 10.17 -1.28 -3.33
CA LEU A 125 9.91 -2.71 -3.23
C LEU A 125 8.45 -2.97 -2.85
N VAL A 126 7.97 -2.37 -1.76
CA VAL A 126 6.57 -2.56 -1.32
C VAL A 126 5.60 -2.09 -2.40
N TRP A 127 5.89 -0.96 -3.06
CA TRP A 127 5.10 -0.48 -4.19
C TRP A 127 5.12 -1.46 -5.38
N ALA A 128 6.27 -2.00 -5.76
CA ALA A 128 6.39 -2.97 -6.84
C ALA A 128 5.62 -4.25 -6.52
N LEU A 129 5.64 -4.71 -5.27
CA LEU A 129 4.88 -5.88 -4.83
C LEU A 129 3.35 -5.63 -4.92
N VAL A 130 2.89 -4.45 -4.51
CA VAL A 130 1.46 -4.08 -4.63
C VAL A 130 1.02 -3.97 -6.09
N ASN A 131 1.80 -3.30 -6.94
CA ASN A 131 1.38 -2.99 -8.30
C ASN A 131 1.57 -4.15 -9.28
N CYS A 132 2.62 -4.95 -9.10
CA CYS A 132 2.99 -6.01 -10.04
C CYS A 132 2.73 -7.41 -9.46
N TRP A 133 3.19 -7.69 -8.23
CA TRP A 133 3.14 -9.07 -7.72
C TRP A 133 1.74 -9.50 -7.26
N LEU A 134 1.02 -8.59 -6.60
CA LEU A 134 -0.33 -8.85 -6.08
C LEU A 134 -1.36 -9.05 -7.20
N THR A 135 -1.20 -8.35 -8.31
CA THR A 135 -2.09 -8.38 -9.48
C THR A 135 -1.90 -9.62 -10.33
N LEU A 136 -0.66 -10.13 -10.41
CA LEU A 136 -0.32 -11.34 -11.14
C LEU A 136 -1.03 -12.60 -10.57
N PRO A 137 -1.75 -13.36 -11.41
CA PRO A 137 -2.37 -14.62 -11.00
C PRO A 137 -1.33 -15.68 -10.67
N GLU A 138 -0.28 -15.83 -11.49
CA GLU A 138 0.80 -16.81 -11.34
C GLU A 138 2.15 -16.19 -11.73
N PHE A 139 3.25 -16.73 -11.21
CA PHE A 139 4.58 -16.45 -11.75
C PHE A 139 4.74 -17.31 -13.01
N ASN A 140 4.45 -16.75 -14.18
CA ASN A 140 4.97 -17.31 -15.42
C ASN A 140 6.45 -16.93 -15.48
N PHE A 141 7.31 -17.77 -14.91
CA PHE A 141 8.70 -17.80 -15.36
C PHE A 141 8.66 -18.40 -16.78
N PRO A 142 8.96 -17.63 -17.84
CA PRO A 142 9.24 -18.27 -19.11
C PRO A 142 10.52 -19.06 -18.89
N ILE A 143 10.38 -20.39 -18.78
CA ILE A 143 11.51 -21.30 -18.88
C ILE A 143 11.96 -21.31 -20.34
#